data_AF-A0A523RFQ4-F1
#
_entry.id   AF-A0A523RFQ4-F1
#
_cell.length_a   1.000
_cell.length_b   1.000
_cell.length_c   1.000
_cell.angle_alpha   90.00
_cell.angle_beta   90.00
_cell.angle_gamma   90.00
#
_symmetry.space_group_name_H-M   'P 1'
#
loop_
_entity.id
_entity.type
_entity.pdbx_description
1 polymer ?
#
loop_
_entity_poly.entity_id
_entity_poly.type
_entity_poly.pdbx_seq_one_letter_code
_entity_poly.pdbx_strand_id
1 'polypeptide(L)'
;MSDERNEIPTSTFFIGAFITSAIGGILLLALDFGWWDGSNYYLGVYIYGWIGAWNGLIGIPIIISGFLLLYCMGISILILKFPEKIPDKKYVKYGLYASIIVFILSLIGGIIFAVEMTIEEAWWGFSAGFYGGIIGSLLTAILYFLGMKNLEL
;
A
#
# COMPACT_ATOMS: atom_id res chain seq x y z
N MET A 1 -15.66 22.78 -34.03
CA MET A 1 -16.28 22.15 -32.85
C MET A 1 -15.11 21.61 -32.04
N SER A 2 -14.56 22.46 -31.17
CA SER A 2 -13.38 22.14 -30.37
C SER A 2 -13.75 21.07 -29.36
N ASP A 3 -12.96 20.01 -29.34
CA ASP A 3 -13.02 18.91 -28.37
C ASP A 3 -12.78 19.52 -26.98
N GLU A 4 -13.84 19.96 -26.29
CA GLU A 4 -13.82 20.21 -24.86
C GLU A 4 -13.68 18.85 -24.16
N ARG A 5 -12.49 18.27 -24.24
CA ARG A 5 -12.12 17.20 -23.32
C ARG A 5 -12.14 17.85 -21.94
N ASN A 6 -13.10 17.44 -21.11
CA ASN A 6 -13.10 17.74 -19.68
C ASN A 6 -11.79 17.18 -19.10
N GLU A 7 -10.72 17.98 -19.14
CA GLU A 7 -9.44 17.60 -18.56
C GLU A 7 -9.64 17.50 -17.05
N ILE A 8 -9.45 16.30 -16.52
CA ILE A 8 -9.58 16.05 -15.09
C ILE A 8 -8.54 16.91 -14.37
N PRO A 9 -8.93 17.76 -13.41
CA PRO A 9 -7.98 18.62 -12.71
C PRO A 9 -6.88 17.79 -12.05
N THR A 10 -5.61 18.22 -12.18
CA THR A 10 -4.46 17.50 -11.64
C THR A 10 -4.59 17.24 -10.13
N SER A 11 -5.24 18.15 -9.40
CA SER A 11 -5.60 18.01 -7.98
C SER A 11 -6.41 16.76 -7.67
N THR A 12 -7.27 16.30 -8.59
CA THR A 12 -8.11 15.11 -8.42
C THR A 12 -7.26 13.85 -8.25
N PHE A 13 -6.17 13.73 -9.02
CA PHE A 13 -5.26 12.58 -8.90
C PHE A 13 -4.55 12.57 -7.56
N PHE A 14 -4.14 13.74 -7.07
CA PHE A 14 -3.45 13.85 -5.78
C PHE A 14 -4.40 13.69 -4.58
N ILE A 15 -5.68 14.06 -4.70
CA ILE A 15 -6.71 13.71 -3.71
C ILE A 15 -6.88 12.20 -3.65
N GLY A 16 -6.98 11.54 -4.81
CA GLY A 16 -7.05 10.09 -4.87
C GLY A 16 -5.81 9.45 -4.23
N ALA A 17 -4.61 9.90 -4.61
CA ALA A 17 -3.34 9.37 -4.09
C ALA A 17 -3.23 9.55 -2.58
N PHE A 18 -3.69 10.69 -2.04
CA PHE A 18 -3.80 10.93 -0.61
C PHE A 18 -4.69 9.88 0.06
N ILE A 19 -5.90 9.66 -0.44
CA ILE A 19 -6.85 8.71 0.15
C ILE A 19 -6.31 7.27 0.10
N THR A 20 -5.83 6.84 -1.06
CA THR A 20 -5.37 5.46 -1.26
C THR A 20 -4.12 5.15 -0.46
N SER A 21 -3.19 6.11 -0.36
CA SER A 21 -1.97 5.95 0.44
C SER A 21 -2.23 6.04 1.93
N ALA A 22 -3.14 6.92 2.38
CA ALA A 22 -3.54 6.99 3.78
C ALA A 22 -4.23 5.70 4.24
N ILE A 23 -5.25 5.25 3.50
CA ILE A 23 -5.97 4.01 3.81
C ILE A 23 -5.00 2.81 3.76
N GLY A 24 -4.22 2.67 2.68
CA GLY A 24 -3.28 1.56 2.55
C GLY A 24 -2.22 1.53 3.66
N GLY A 25 -1.66 2.70 4.02
CA GLY A 25 -0.69 2.82 5.09
C GLY A 25 -1.28 2.50 6.46
N ILE A 26 -2.49 2.99 6.75
CA ILE A 26 -3.20 2.68 8.01
C ILE A 26 -3.51 1.19 8.10
N LEU A 27 -4.06 0.59 7.03
CA LEU A 27 -4.40 -0.84 7.04
C LEU A 27 -3.16 -1.71 7.27
N LEU A 28 -2.02 -1.40 6.62
CA LEU A 28 -0.75 -2.13 6.84
C LEU A 28 -0.25 -2.04 8.28
N LEU A 29 -0.39 -0.88 8.94
CA LEU A 29 0.15 -0.63 10.28
C LEU A 29 -0.79 -1.05 11.40
N ALA A 30 -2.11 -0.99 11.16
CA ALA A 30 -3.12 -1.19 12.20
C ALA A 30 -3.72 -2.60 12.18
N LEU A 31 -3.70 -3.30 11.04
CA LEU A 31 -4.34 -4.60 10.88
C LEU A 31 -3.33 -5.67 10.51
N ASP A 32 -3.73 -6.92 10.73
CA ASP A 32 -2.91 -8.05 10.37
C ASP A 32 -2.71 -8.13 8.85
N PHE A 33 -1.52 -8.57 8.47
CA PHE A 33 -1.14 -8.87 7.10
C PHE A 33 -1.74 -10.21 6.66
N GLY A 34 -1.67 -11.22 7.53
CA GLY A 34 -2.25 -12.54 7.30
C GLY A 34 -2.40 -13.31 8.60
N TRP A 35 -3.19 -14.38 8.54
CA TRP A 35 -3.50 -15.26 9.67
C TRP A 35 -3.40 -16.73 9.26
N TRP A 36 -3.18 -17.61 10.23
CA TRP A 36 -3.21 -19.04 10.03
C TRP A 36 -3.79 -19.81 11.23
N ASP A 37 -4.27 -21.01 10.93
CA ASP A 37 -4.76 -22.04 11.85
C ASP A 37 -4.06 -23.37 11.52
N GLY A 38 -3.17 -23.80 12.41
CA GLY A 38 -2.47 -25.09 12.37
C GLY A 38 -3.05 -26.11 13.35
N SER A 39 -4.28 -25.92 13.81
CA SER A 39 -4.91 -26.76 14.82
C SER A 39 -5.17 -28.18 14.31
N ASN A 40 -4.92 -29.18 15.16
CA ASN A 40 -5.28 -30.57 14.91
C ASN A 40 -6.48 -30.96 15.77
N TYR A 41 -7.67 -30.93 15.16
CA TYR A 41 -8.93 -31.25 15.82
C TYR A 41 -8.93 -32.65 16.46
N TYR A 42 -8.32 -33.64 15.82
CA TYR A 42 -8.30 -35.02 16.30
C TYR A 42 -7.40 -35.21 17.54
N LEU A 43 -6.40 -34.36 17.71
CA LEU A 43 -5.49 -34.36 18.86
C LEU A 43 -5.87 -33.31 19.92
N GLY A 44 -6.90 -32.50 19.67
CA GLY A 44 -7.32 -31.41 20.57
C GLY A 44 -6.28 -30.29 20.71
N VAL A 45 -5.36 -30.17 19.75
CA VAL A 45 -4.30 -29.15 19.76
C VAL A 45 -4.76 -27.95 18.95
N TYR A 46 -4.77 -26.77 19.57
CA TYR A 46 -5.19 -25.52 18.94
C TYR A 46 -4.01 -24.56 18.79
N ILE A 47 -3.64 -24.22 17.56
CA ILE A 47 -2.52 -23.32 17.25
C ILE A 47 -3.01 -22.31 16.22
N TYR A 48 -3.16 -21.06 16.66
CA TYR A 48 -3.56 -19.92 15.85
C TYR A 48 -2.47 -18.86 15.87
N GLY A 49 -2.27 -18.20 14.74
CA GLY A 49 -1.34 -17.08 14.66
C GLY A 49 -1.68 -16.08 13.58
N TRP A 50 -0.99 -14.95 13.66
CA TRP A 50 -1.10 -13.86 12.69
C TRP A 50 0.24 -13.16 12.54
N ILE A 51 0.43 -12.53 11.39
CA ILE A 51 1.54 -11.63 11.12
C ILE A 51 0.97 -10.25 10.89
N GLY A 52 1.48 -9.26 11.62
CA GLY A 52 1.20 -7.84 11.42
C GLY A 52 2.47 -7.01 11.58
N ALA A 53 2.32 -5.69 11.50
CA ALA A 53 3.44 -4.74 11.60
C ALA A 53 4.25 -4.88 12.89
N TRP A 54 3.62 -5.33 13.98
CA TRP A 54 4.22 -5.33 15.31
C TRP A 54 4.79 -6.69 15.75
N ASN A 55 4.83 -7.68 14.85
CA ASN A 55 5.34 -9.04 15.11
C ASN A 55 6.89 -9.11 15.02
N GLY A 56 7.59 -8.19 15.70
CA GLY A 56 9.06 -8.18 15.78
C GLY A 56 9.75 -8.01 14.41
N LEU A 57 10.81 -8.79 14.16
CA LEU A 57 11.62 -8.68 12.94
C LEU A 57 10.82 -8.95 11.66
N ILE A 58 9.83 -9.85 11.71
CA ILE A 58 8.95 -10.18 10.57
C ILE A 58 8.06 -8.99 10.23
N GLY A 59 7.73 -8.14 11.20
CA GLY A 59 6.93 -6.93 11.02
C GLY A 59 7.68 -5.76 10.38
N ILE A 60 9.02 -5.77 10.36
CA ILE A 60 9.83 -4.64 9.86
C ILE A 60 9.51 -4.28 8.39
N PRO A 61 9.44 -5.23 7.44
CA PRO A 61 9.05 -4.90 6.06
C PRO A 61 7.66 -4.28 5.96
N ILE A 62 6.71 -4.71 6.80
CA ILE A 62 5.33 -4.17 6.85
C ILE A 62 5.36 -2.73 7.39
N ILE A 63 6.13 -2.48 8.45
CA ILE A 63 6.34 -1.14 9.01
C ILE A 63 6.93 -0.21 7.96
N ILE A 64 8.00 -0.63 7.27
CA ILE A 64 8.65 0.17 6.21
C ILE A 64 7.63 0.48 5.11
N SER A 65 6.89 -0.53 4.65
CA SER A 65 5.84 -0.36 3.64
C SER A 65 4.76 0.63 4.07
N GLY A 66 4.28 0.53 5.32
CA GLY A 66 3.29 1.44 5.87
C GLY A 66 3.79 2.88 5.92
N PHE A 67 5.02 3.10 6.41
CA PHE A 67 5.62 4.44 6.45
C PHE A 67 5.88 5.02 5.05
N LEU A 68 6.24 4.20 4.06
CA LEU A 68 6.38 4.65 2.68
C LEU A 68 5.04 5.12 2.09
N LEU A 69 3.91 4.47 2.43
CA LEU A 69 2.59 4.98 2.05
C LEU A 69 2.20 6.25 2.82
N LEU A 70 2.54 6.37 4.11
CA LEU A 70 2.34 7.63 4.83
C LEU A 70 3.23 8.77 4.29
N TYR A 71 4.40 8.44 3.77
CA TYR A 71 5.24 9.39 3.03
C TYR A 71 4.57 9.84 1.73
N CYS A 72 3.97 8.91 0.97
CA CYS A 72 3.13 9.24 -0.18
C CYS A 72 1.96 10.15 0.22
N MET A 73 1.28 9.89 1.33
CA MET A 73 0.23 10.76 1.86
C MET A 73 0.77 12.18 2.11
N GLY A 74 1.95 12.29 2.73
CA GLY A 74 2.61 13.57 2.99
C GLY A 74 2.93 14.35 1.70
N ILE A 75 3.46 13.68 0.67
CA ILE A 75 3.69 14.31 -0.65
C ILE A 75 2.38 14.84 -1.23
N SER A 76 1.31 14.05 -1.20
CA SER A 76 0.01 14.46 -1.74
C SER A 76 -0.56 15.68 -1.00
N ILE A 77 -0.46 15.73 0.33
CA ILE A 77 -0.86 16.90 1.13
C ILE A 77 -0.07 18.15 0.72
N LEU A 78 1.25 18.02 0.55
CA LEU A 78 2.10 19.15 0.19
C LEU A 78 1.75 19.71 -1.20
N ILE A 79 1.46 18.83 -2.16
CA ILE A 79 1.01 19.22 -3.51
C ILE A 79 -0.32 19.97 -3.44
N LEU A 80 -1.29 19.43 -2.70
CA LEU A 80 -2.63 20.01 -2.59
C LEU A 80 -2.64 21.35 -1.84
N LYS A 81 -1.78 21.51 -0.83
CA LYS A 81 -1.72 22.73 -0.01
C LYS A 81 -0.94 23.86 -0.67
N PHE A 82 0.06 23.53 -1.49
CA PHE A 82 0.93 24.52 -2.13
C PHE A 82 1.00 24.29 -3.65
N PRO A 83 -0.13 24.44 -4.37
CA PRO A 83 -0.19 24.17 -5.81
C PRO A 83 0.69 25.14 -6.61
N GLU A 84 0.92 26.36 -6.14
CA GLU A 84 1.76 27.35 -6.84
C GLU A 84 3.27 27.14 -6.60
N LYS A 85 3.65 26.43 -5.53
CA LYS A 85 5.03 26.06 -5.22
C LYS A 85 5.31 24.61 -5.64
N ILE A 86 4.58 24.11 -6.66
CA ILE A 86 4.55 22.71 -7.13
C ILE A 86 5.83 22.01 -6.69
N PRO A 87 5.75 20.99 -5.83
CA PRO A 87 6.95 20.27 -5.49
C PRO A 87 7.43 19.66 -6.79
N ASP A 88 8.55 20.20 -7.26
CA ASP A 88 9.41 19.77 -8.35
C ASP A 88 9.08 18.33 -8.78
N LYS A 89 8.83 18.05 -10.07
CA LYS A 89 8.37 16.73 -10.60
C LYS A 89 9.08 15.53 -9.96
N LYS A 90 10.32 15.75 -9.53
CA LYS A 90 11.11 14.92 -8.62
C LYS A 90 10.34 14.33 -7.42
N TYR A 91 9.56 15.10 -6.65
CA TYR A 91 8.83 14.60 -5.48
C TYR A 91 7.66 13.70 -5.85
N VAL A 92 6.95 14.00 -6.94
CA VAL A 92 5.91 13.12 -7.49
C VAL A 92 6.52 11.79 -7.93
N LYS A 93 7.71 11.82 -8.56
CA LYS A 93 8.46 10.60 -8.89
C LYS A 93 8.86 9.80 -7.66
N TYR A 94 9.25 10.46 -6.56
CA TYR A 94 9.56 9.79 -5.31
C TYR A 94 8.34 9.09 -4.70
N GLY A 95 7.17 9.75 -4.69
CA GLY A 95 5.92 9.13 -4.29
C GLY A 95 5.56 7.92 -5.16
N LEU A 96 5.71 8.05 -6.48
CA LEU A 96 5.52 6.95 -7.43
C LEU A 96 6.43 5.76 -7.11
N TYR A 97 7.75 5.98 -7.02
CA TYR A 97 8.69 4.89 -6.72
C TYR A 97 8.45 4.28 -5.34
N ALA A 98 8.16 5.09 -4.32
CA ALA A 98 7.82 4.59 -2.98
C ALA A 98 6.60 3.68 -3.03
N SER A 99 5.52 4.08 -3.72
CA SER A 99 4.33 3.23 -3.87
C SER A 99 4.60 1.94 -4.66
N ILE A 100 5.43 1.98 -5.71
CA ILE A 100 5.84 0.77 -6.44
C ILE A 100 6.66 -0.18 -5.55
N ILE A 101 7.57 0.36 -4.74
CA ILE A 101 8.35 -0.43 -3.77
C ILE A 101 7.40 -1.12 -2.78
N VAL A 102 6.41 -0.40 -2.23
CA VAL A 102 5.41 -0.98 -1.32
C VAL A 102 4.62 -2.10 -2.00
N PHE A 103 4.22 -1.90 -3.25
CA PHE A 103 3.50 -2.92 -4.03
C PHE A 103 4.32 -4.20 -4.15
N ILE A 104 5.59 -4.07 -4.56
CA ILE A 104 6.51 -5.20 -4.73
C ILE A 104 6.77 -5.89 -3.37
N LEU A 105 7.04 -5.13 -2.31
CA LEU A 105 7.27 -5.67 -0.97
C LEU A 105 6.04 -6.41 -0.42
N SER A 106 4.84 -5.84 -0.61
CA SER A 106 3.59 -6.48 -0.19
C SER A 106 3.33 -7.76 -0.98
N LEU A 107 3.62 -7.76 -2.28
CA LEU A 107 3.47 -8.94 -3.14
C LEU A 107 4.45 -10.05 -2.75
N ILE A 108 5.73 -9.73 -2.59
CA ILE A 108 6.75 -10.70 -2.17
C ILE A 108 6.44 -11.23 -0.78
N GLY A 109 6.10 -10.36 0.18
CA GLY A 109 5.72 -10.75 1.53
C GLY A 109 4.49 -11.67 1.55
N GLY A 110 3.50 -11.39 0.70
CA GLY A 110 2.33 -12.24 0.55
C GLY A 110 2.66 -13.61 -0.03
N ILE A 111 3.51 -13.68 -1.06
CA ILE A 111 3.96 -14.95 -1.66
C ILE A 111 4.72 -15.78 -0.62
N ILE A 112 5.66 -15.18 0.11
CA ILE A 112 6.43 -15.88 1.15
C ILE A 112 5.46 -16.44 2.21
N PHE A 113 4.56 -15.60 2.73
CA PHE A 113 3.56 -16.04 3.71
C PHE A 113 2.73 -17.23 3.20
N ALA A 114 2.19 -17.12 1.99
CA ALA A 114 1.38 -18.17 1.37
C ALA A 114 2.15 -19.49 1.21
N VAL A 115 3.41 -19.42 0.75
CA VAL A 115 4.26 -20.60 0.56
C VAL A 115 4.56 -21.27 1.90
N GLU A 116 5.01 -20.52 2.90
CA GLU A 116 5.34 -21.08 4.23
C GLU A 116 4.12 -21.73 4.87
N MET A 117 2.96 -21.06 4.86
CA MET A 117 1.74 -21.64 5.47
C MET A 117 1.22 -22.87 4.71
N THR A 118 1.46 -22.94 3.40
CA THR A 118 1.11 -24.13 2.60
C THR A 118 2.04 -25.30 2.90
N ILE A 119 3.34 -25.05 3.14
CA ILE A 119 4.31 -26.07 3.55
C ILE A 119 3.95 -26.64 4.93
N GLU A 120 3.51 -25.79 5.85
CA GLU A 120 3.08 -26.16 7.20
C GLU A 120 1.68 -26.82 7.23
N GLU A 121 1.05 -27.04 6.07
CA GLU A 121 -0.32 -27.56 5.91
C GLU A 121 -1.37 -26.79 6.75
N ALA A 122 -1.10 -25.53 7.07
CA ALA A 122 -1.97 -24.69 7.87
C ALA A 122 -3.10 -24.13 7.01
N TRP A 123 -4.28 -23.96 7.59
CA TRP A 123 -5.32 -23.12 6.99
C TRP A 123 -4.90 -21.67 7.12
N TRP A 124 -4.83 -20.91 6.02
CA TRP A 124 -4.34 -19.54 6.06
C TRP A 124 -5.15 -18.60 5.18
N GLY A 125 -5.05 -17.32 5.49
CA GLY A 125 -5.69 -16.27 4.71
C GLY A 125 -4.95 -14.94 4.81
N PHE A 126 -5.08 -14.13 3.77
CA PHE A 126 -4.67 -12.75 3.82
C PHE A 126 -5.69 -11.90 4.56
N SER A 127 -5.19 -10.90 5.28
CA SER A 127 -6.00 -9.96 6.05
C SER A 127 -5.99 -8.57 5.41
N ALA A 128 -6.77 -7.66 5.97
CA ALA A 128 -6.92 -6.30 5.46
C ALA A 128 -5.60 -5.53 5.36
N GLY A 129 -4.59 -5.83 6.18
CA GLY A 129 -3.25 -5.24 6.06
C GLY A 129 -2.57 -5.58 4.74
N PHE A 130 -2.64 -6.85 4.29
CA PHE A 130 -2.11 -7.26 2.98
C PHE A 130 -2.84 -6.56 1.83
N TYR A 131 -4.18 -6.57 1.85
CA TYR A 131 -4.96 -5.92 0.80
C TYR A 131 -4.79 -4.40 0.79
N GLY A 132 -4.64 -3.77 1.95
CA GLY A 132 -4.28 -2.36 2.08
C GLY A 132 -2.93 -2.06 1.45
N GLY A 133 -1.94 -2.93 1.67
CA GLY A 133 -0.63 -2.85 1.04
C GLY A 133 -0.72 -2.97 -0.48
N ILE A 134 -1.33 -4.02 -1.02
CA ILE A 134 -1.44 -4.26 -2.47
C ILE A 134 -2.27 -3.20 -3.17
N ILE A 135 -3.52 -3.00 -2.75
CA ILE A 135 -4.47 -2.13 -3.44
C ILE A 135 -4.11 -0.66 -3.20
N GLY A 136 -3.78 -0.30 -1.95
CA GLY A 136 -3.42 1.06 -1.59
C GLY A 136 -2.18 1.54 -2.34
N SER A 137 -1.14 0.70 -2.44
CA SER A 137 0.08 1.05 -3.16
C SER A 137 -0.09 1.09 -4.68
N LEU A 138 -0.81 0.12 -5.27
CA LEU A 138 -1.06 0.09 -6.71
C LEU A 138 -1.86 1.30 -7.19
N LEU A 139 -2.97 1.62 -6.49
CA LEU A 139 -3.78 2.78 -6.84
C LEU A 139 -3.00 4.09 -6.65
N THR A 140 -2.24 4.21 -5.56
CA THR A 140 -1.37 5.37 -5.32
C THR A 140 -0.36 5.54 -6.45
N ALA A 141 0.27 4.44 -6.91
CA ALA A 141 1.22 4.48 -8.02
C ALA A 141 0.55 4.94 -9.32
N ILE A 142 -0.61 4.39 -9.67
CA ILE A 142 -1.37 4.79 -10.86
C ILE A 142 -1.72 6.28 -10.80
N LEU A 143 -2.19 6.76 -9.65
CA LEU A 143 -2.61 8.14 -9.47
C LEU A 143 -1.42 9.11 -9.55
N TYR A 144 -0.27 8.75 -8.99
CA TYR A 144 0.95 9.54 -9.17
C TYR A 144 1.44 9.55 -10.61
N PHE A 145 1.36 8.42 -11.31
CA PHE A 145 1.72 8.35 -12.72
C PHE A 145 0.81 9.24 -13.58
N LEU A 146 -0.50 9.20 -13.35
CA LEU A 146 -1.47 10.05 -14.07
C LEU A 146 -1.31 11.54 -13.73
N GLY A 147 -1.15 11.86 -12.43
CA GLY A 147 -0.89 13.23 -11.99
C GLY A 147 0.40 13.80 -12.58
N MET A 148 1.45 12.99 -12.71
CA MET A 148 2.70 13.39 -13.36
C MET A 148 2.53 13.68 -14.85
N LYS A 149 1.75 12.86 -15.58
CA LYS A 149 1.46 13.10 -17.01
C LYS A 149 0.68 14.40 -17.23
N ASN A 150 -0.25 14.73 -16.35
CA ASN A 150 -1.03 15.97 -16.44
C ASN A 150 -0.26 17.22 -15.97
N LEU A 151 0.94 17.06 -15.40
CA LEU A 151 1.89 18.16 -15.15
C LEU A 151 2.80 18.43 -16.36
N GLU A 152 2.56 17.80 -17.53
CA GLU A 152 3.33 18.02 -18.77
C GLU A 152 2.68 18.99 -19.77
N LEU A 153 1.65 19.74 -19.35
CA LEU A 153 1.03 20.83 -20.11
C LEU A 153 1.33 22.19 -19.47
#